data_AF-A0A5E4G8B9-F1
#
_entry.id   AF-A0A5E4G8B9-F1
#
_cell.length_a   1.000
_cell.length_b   1.000
_cell.length_c   1.000
_cell.angle_alpha   90.00
_cell.angle_beta   90.00
_cell.angle_gamma   90.00
#
_symmetry.space_group_name_H-M   'P 1'
#
loop_
_entity.id
_entity.type
_entity.pdbx_description
1 polymer ?
#
loop_
_entity_poly.entity_id
_entity_poly.type
_entity_poly.pdbx_seq_one_letter_code
_entity_poly.pdbx_strand_id
1 'polypeptide(L)' 'MRALMKGTDVDEEDQSMIPHGFENRGLVIKGCAPQNEILRHRAFGSHLTHCGWNSALEGVLVRPVSWGNKN' A
#
# COMPACT_ATOMS: atom_id res chain seq x y z
N MET A 1 11.78 -11.40 -3.76
CA MET A 1 11.18 -12.45 -2.92
C MET A 1 12.03 -12.67 -1.68
N ARG A 2 11.61 -12.10 -0.54
CA ARG A 2 11.93 -12.59 0.81
C ARG A 2 10.91 -11.99 1.77
N ALA A 3 9.84 -12.72 2.05
CA ALA A 3 8.97 -12.43 3.18
C ALA A 3 9.64 -13.02 4.42
N LEU A 4 10.11 -12.15 5.31
CA LEU A 4 10.41 -12.46 6.70
C LEU A 4 9.43 -11.61 7.51
N MET A 5 8.27 -12.19 7.83
CA MET A 5 7.39 -11.61 8.85
C MET A 5 8.08 -11.83 10.20
N LYS A 6 8.67 -10.76 10.73
CA LYS A 6 9.07 -10.64 12.13
C LYS A 6 8.40 -9.39 12.71
N GLY A 7 7.72 -9.60 13.83
CA GLY A 7 7.51 -8.62 14.91
C GLY A 7 6.54 -7.49 14.62
N THR A 8 5.36 -7.56 15.23
CA THR A 8 4.53 -6.38 15.54
C THR A 8 5.04 -5.74 16.82
N ASP A 9 6.23 -5.15 16.78
CA ASP A 9 6.68 -4.23 17.83
C ASP A 9 6.36 -2.83 17.31
N VAL A 10 5.17 -2.34 17.68
CA VAL A 10 4.78 -0.96 17.42
C VAL A 10 5.39 -0.12 18.54
N ASP A 11 6.49 0.57 18.25
CA ASP A 11 7.04 1.57 19.18
C ASP A 11 5.96 2.64 19.44
N GLU A 12 5.71 2.96 20.71
CA GLU A 12 4.67 3.92 21.15
C GLU A 12 4.84 5.30 20.49
N GLU A 13 6.07 5.69 20.18
CA GLU A 13 6.39 6.93 19.47
C GLU A 13 5.72 7.03 18.09
N ASP A 14 5.58 5.91 17.38
CA ASP A 14 5.04 5.90 16.02
C ASP A 14 3.50 5.90 15.99
N GLN A 15 2.83 5.67 17.13
CA GLN A 15 1.40 6.01 17.26
C GLN A 15 1.19 7.52 17.40
N SER A 16 2.17 8.27 17.92
CA SER A 16 2.04 9.73 18.09
C SER A 16 2.00 10.49 16.75
N MET A 17 2.55 9.91 15.69
CA MET A 17 2.59 10.52 14.35
C MET A 17 1.31 10.28 13.54
N ILE A 18 0.45 9.36 13.97
CA ILE A 18 -0.83 9.08 13.30
C ILE A 18 -1.91 9.93 13.99
N PRO A 19 -2.62 10.81 13.25
CA PRO A 19 -3.69 11.60 13.83
C PRO A 19 -4.79 10.72 14.44
N HIS A 20 -5.32 11.12 15.60
CA HIS A 20 -6.44 10.43 16.23
C HIS A 20 -7.64 10.33 15.27
N GLY A 21 -8.28 9.16 15.19
CA GLY A 21 -9.42 8.92 14.30
C GLY A 21 -9.04 8.54 12.86
N PHE A 22 -7.76 8.36 12.53
CA PHE A 22 -7.32 7.97 11.19
C PHE A 22 -7.82 6.58 10.78
N GLU A 23 -8.07 5.69 11.73
CA GLU A 23 -8.53 4.32 11.52
C GLU A 23 -9.88 4.22 10.79
N ASN A 24 -10.71 5.27 10.87
CA ASN A 24 -11.98 5.35 10.14
C ASN A 24 -11.81 5.83 8.69
N ARG A 25 -10.62 6.31 8.32
CA ARG A 25 -10.31 6.89 7.01
C ARG A 25 -9.24 6.12 6.25
N GLY A 26 -8.45 5.29 6.92
CA GLY A 26 -7.36 4.54 6.30
C GLY A 26 -6.71 3.51 7.21
N LEU A 27 -5.86 2.69 6.61
CA LEU A 27 -5.07 1.65 7.28
C LEU A 27 -3.58 1.99 7.16
N VAL A 28 -2.86 1.96 8.28
CA VAL A 28 -1.40 2.07 8.31
C VAL A 28 -0.81 0.69 8.55
N ILE A 29 0.00 0.20 7.60
CA ILE A 29 0.76 -1.04 7.74
C ILE A 29 2.22 -0.66 7.95
N LYS A 30 2.78 -1.07 9.08
CA LYS A 30 4.21 -0.89 9.37
C LYS A 30 5.00 -2.06 8.80
N GLY A 31 6.22 -1.78 8.33
CA GLY A 31 7.04 -2.78 7.64
C GLY A 31 6.58 -3.03 6.21
N CYS A 32 6.45 -4.29 5.82
CA CYS A 32 6.14 -4.67 4.44
C CYS A 32 4.63 -4.91 4.26
N ALA A 33 3.99 -4.09 3.44
CA ALA A 33 2.65 -4.35 2.94
C ALA A 33 2.67 -5.38 1.78
N PRO A 34 1.59 -6.15 1.57
CA PRO A 34 1.45 -7.02 0.41
C PRO A 34 1.18 -6.20 -0.87
N GLN A 35 2.18 -5.45 -1.34
CA GLN A 35 2.09 -4.46 -2.42
C GLN A 35 1.43 -5.01 -3.69
N ASN A 36 1.79 -6.23 -4.10
CA ASN A 36 1.22 -6.88 -5.28
C ASN A 36 -0.29 -7.15 -5.16
N GLU A 37 -0.77 -7.54 -3.97
CA GLU A 37 -2.19 -7.79 -3.74
C GLU A 37 -2.98 -6.49 -3.72
N ILE A 38 -2.42 -5.45 -3.08
CA ILE A 38 -3.01 -4.11 -3.03
C ILE A 38 -3.16 -3.52 -4.43
N LEU A 39 -2.11 -3.59 -5.26
CA LEU A 39 -2.12 -3.03 -6.62
C LEU A 39 -3.11 -3.72 -7.56
N ARG A 40 -3.35 -5.02 -7.36
CA ARG A 40 -4.33 -5.80 -8.14
C ARG A 40 -5.77 -5.59 -7.68
N HIS A 41 -5.99 -5.00 -6.50
CA HIS A 41 -7.31 -4.86 -5.93
C HIS A 41 -8.18 -3.87 -6.73
N ARG A 42 -9.43 -4.26 -7.05
CA ARG A 42 -10.34 -3.45 -7.88
C ARG A 42 -10.61 -2.06 -7.29
N ALA A 43 -10.74 -1.96 -5.96
CA ALA A 43 -11.03 -0.71 -5.27
C ALA A 43 -9.80 0.19 -5.06
N PHE A 44 -8.61 -0.28 -5.38
CA PHE A 44 -7.41 0.55 -5.34
C PHE A 44 -7.54 1.64 -6.41
N GLY A 45 -7.13 2.88 -6.13
CA GLY A 45 -7.33 4.02 -7.04
C GLY A 45 -6.02 4.54 -7.64
N SER A 46 -5.04 4.76 -6.78
CA SER A 46 -3.77 5.43 -7.10
C SER A 46 -2.63 4.87 -6.26
N HIS A 47 -1.44 4.75 -6.84
CA HIS A 47 -0.21 4.34 -6.15
C HIS A 47 0.75 5.52 -6.06
N LEU A 48 1.08 5.95 -4.84
CA LEU A 48 2.17 6.90 -4.62
C LEU A 48 3.44 6.11 -4.30
N THR A 49 4.53 6.41 -5.00
CA THR A 49 5.77 5.67 -4.89
C THR A 49 6.96 6.60 -5.06
N HIS A 50 8.09 6.25 -4.45
CA HIS A 50 9.38 6.93 -4.66
C HIS A 50 10.03 6.57 -6.02
N CYS A 51 9.28 5.97 -6.94
CA CYS A 51 9.72 5.67 -8.31
C CYS A 51 10.93 4.73 -8.41
N GLY A 52 11.17 3.88 -7.40
CA GLY A 52 12.09 2.76 -7.55
C GLY A 52 11.63 1.84 -8.69
N TRP A 53 12.57 1.28 -9.46
CA TRP A 53 12.27 0.62 -10.73
C TRP A 53 11.20 -0.49 -10.62
N ASN A 54 11.26 -1.32 -9.58
CA ASN A 54 10.27 -2.38 -9.36
C ASN A 54 8.88 -1.81 -9.06
N SER A 55 8.77 -0.84 -8.15
CA SER A 55 7.49 -0.21 -7.80
C SER A 55 6.91 0.58 -8.98
N ALA A 56 7.76 1.20 -9.80
CA ALA A 56 7.34 1.90 -11.01
C ALA A 56 6.76 0.91 -12.04
N LEU A 57 7.46 -0.21 -12.28
CA LEU A 57 6.98 -1.27 -13.16
C LEU A 57 5.68 -1.90 -12.65
N GLU A 58 5.57 -2.16 -11.34
CA GLU A 58 4.32 -2.68 -10.76
C GLU A 58 3.15 -1.70 -10.97
N GLY A 59 3.38 -0.40 -10.78
CA GLY A 59 2.37 0.63 -11.04
C GLY A 59 1.86 0.67 -12.48
N VAL A 60 2.74 0.43 -13.47
CA VAL A 60 2.38 0.45 -14.90
C VAL A 60 1.82 -0.89 -15.38
N LEU A 61 2.40 -2.01 -14.94
CA LEU A 61 2.14 -3.34 -15.48
C LEU A 61 1.08 -4.12 -14.71
N VAL A 62 1.03 -3.98 -13.38
CA VAL A 62 0.11 -4.76 -12.53
C VAL A 62 -1.27 -4.11 -12.50
N ARG A 63 -1.32 -2.79 -12.63
CA ARG A 63 -2.56 -2.04 -12.64
C ARG A 63 -2.94 -1.69 -14.09
N PRO A 64 -3.74 -2.53 -14.77
CA PRO A 64 -4.31 -2.12 -16.05
C PRO A 64 -5.09 -0.84 -15.81
N VAL A 65 -4.80 0.19 -16.59
CA VAL A 65 -5.52 1.46 -16.55
C VAL A 65 -6.94 1.16 -17.01
N SER A 66 -7.83 0.77 -16.09
CA SER A 66 -9.26 0.66 -16.37
C SER A 66 -9.86 2.05 -16.39
N TRP A 67 -9.36 2.91 -17.28
CA TRP A 67 -10.02 4.15 -17.62
C TRP A 67 -11.15 3.79 -18.60
N GLY A 68 -12.39 3.85 -18.10
CA GLY A 68 -13.59 3.77 -18.92
C GLY A 68 -13.95 2.37 -19.40
N ASN A 69 -14.50 1.53 -18.52
CA ASN A 69 -15.73 0.80 -18.85
C ASN A 69 -16.43 0.35 -17.56
N LYS A 70 -17.53 1.02 -17.23
CA LYS A 70 -18.52 0.56 -16.26
C LYS A 70 -19.78 0.23 -17.07
N ASN A 71 -19.82 -0.97 -17.63
CA ASN A 71 -21.09 -1.64 -17.90
C ASN A 71 -21.54 -2.32 -16.60
#